data_AF-A0A956PD84-F1
#
_entry.id   AF-A0A956PD84-F1
#
_cell.length_a   1.000
_cell.length_b   1.000
_cell.length_c   1.000
_cell.angle_alpha   90.00
_cell.angle_beta   90.00
_cell.angle_gamma   90.00
#
_symmetry.space_group_name_H-M   'P 1'
#
loop_
_entity.id
_entity.type
_entity.pdbx_description
1 polymer ?
#
loop_
_entity_poly.entity_id
_entity_poly.type
_entity_poly.pdbx_seq_one_letter_code
_entity_poly.pdbx_strand_id
1 'polypeptide(L)'
;MRLIGGHDYYDGAGMGVDTSVVFVRDPARHLADLPLRTDHPFRVPERSVYGDGAERTELIPTLILIGGERVPGLEERVTEAWVMSARFHYDLGEAEAAILRARARHPSLWGGLLRRRSFLEEVRAHFGGRLTQEETGWLISNHVTVLSTWLPPHWREKAVPAQVNHARLTELELFRKLDPATAHMRIASFLSGVLPFSRPTVELPDRDRIRKAGFDLKSSFRRAKQR
;
A
#
# COMPACT_ATOMS: atom_id res chain seq x y z
N MET A 1 -23.04 8.25 11.53
CA MET A 1 -22.31 8.77 12.71
C MET A 1 -22.66 7.87 13.89
N ARG A 2 -21.71 7.06 14.39
CA ARG A 2 -21.94 6.16 15.53
C ARG A 2 -21.30 6.78 16.76
N LEU A 3 -22.13 7.34 17.63
CA LEU A 3 -21.76 7.71 18.98
C LEU A 3 -21.82 6.45 19.84
N ILE A 4 -20.69 6.05 20.41
CA ILE A 4 -20.62 5.01 21.45
C ILE A 4 -20.05 5.69 22.69
N GLY A 5 -20.86 5.84 23.74
CA GLY A 5 -20.35 6.01 25.11
C GLY A 5 -19.70 7.34 25.51
N GLY A 6 -20.04 8.47 24.87
CA GLY A 6 -19.74 9.81 25.45
C GLY A 6 -18.27 10.26 25.43
N HIS A 7 -17.38 9.54 24.73
CA HIS A 7 -16.05 10.03 24.38
C HIS A 7 -15.92 10.06 22.86
N ASP A 8 -15.45 11.19 22.35
CA ASP A 8 -15.24 11.39 20.93
C ASP A 8 -14.11 10.48 20.44
N TYR A 9 -14.21 9.94 19.23
CA TYR A 9 -13.19 9.08 18.61
C TYR A 9 -11.80 9.77 18.57
N TYR A 10 -11.80 11.10 18.64
CA TYR A 10 -10.62 11.96 18.66
C TYR A 10 -9.89 12.04 20.01
N ASP A 11 -10.51 11.71 21.14
CA ASP A 11 -9.84 11.77 22.47
C ASP A 11 -8.76 10.68 22.63
N GLY A 12 -8.89 9.57 21.90
CA GLY A 12 -7.91 8.48 21.86
C GLY A 12 -6.87 8.62 20.74
N ALA A 13 -7.09 9.53 19.78
CA ALA A 13 -6.27 9.67 18.59
C ALA A 13 -4.83 10.14 18.89
N GLY A 14 -4.58 10.74 20.06
CA GLY A 14 -3.23 11.14 20.49
C GLY A 14 -2.32 10.02 21.02
N MET A 15 -2.85 8.82 21.29
CA MET A 15 -2.06 7.72 21.89
C MET A 15 -1.24 6.92 20.86
N GLY A 16 -1.45 7.16 19.56
CA GLY A 16 -0.75 6.51 18.45
C GLY A 16 -0.01 7.48 17.53
N VAL A 17 0.10 8.76 17.93
CA VAL A 17 0.75 9.83 17.17
C VAL A 17 2.20 9.94 17.63
N ASP A 18 3.14 9.68 16.71
CA ASP A 18 4.56 9.96 16.95
C ASP A 18 4.82 11.47 16.82
N THR A 19 5.03 12.14 17.96
CA THR A 19 5.26 13.60 18.01
C THR A 19 6.66 14.01 17.53
N SER A 20 7.57 13.05 17.29
CA SER A 20 8.91 13.32 16.77
C SER A 20 8.95 13.41 15.25
N VAL A 21 7.91 12.98 14.55
CA VAL A 21 7.84 12.94 13.09
C VAL A 21 6.90 14.02 12.58
N VAL A 22 7.45 14.99 11.84
CA VAL A 22 6.67 16.07 11.21
C VAL A 22 6.88 16.02 9.69
N PHE A 23 5.79 15.92 8.94
CA PHE A 23 5.84 15.99 7.48
C PHE A 23 5.39 17.37 6.99
N VAL A 24 6.24 18.05 6.23
CA VAL A 24 5.95 19.37 5.65
C VAL A 24 5.58 19.19 4.18
N ARG A 25 4.43 19.73 3.74
CA ARG A 25 4.04 19.76 2.32
C ARG A 25 4.72 20.93 1.62
N ASP A 26 5.46 20.64 0.55
CA ASP A 26 5.99 21.65 -0.37
C ASP A 26 5.02 21.82 -1.56
N PRO A 27 4.33 22.97 -1.68
CA PRO A 27 3.33 23.20 -2.72
C PRO A 27 3.92 23.42 -4.12
N ALA A 28 5.24 23.54 -4.27
CA ALA A 28 5.89 23.95 -5.53
C ALA A 28 6.50 22.81 -6.37
N ARG A 29 6.44 21.54 -5.95
CA ARG A 29 7.05 20.42 -6.68
C ARG A 29 6.22 19.92 -7.86
N HIS A 30 6.83 19.86 -9.04
CA HIS A 30 6.26 19.19 -10.22
C HIS A 30 6.69 17.72 -10.30
N LEU A 31 6.02 16.94 -11.15
CA LEU A 31 6.30 15.51 -11.32
C LEU A 31 7.71 15.20 -11.84
N ALA A 32 8.26 16.08 -12.67
CA ALA A 32 9.62 15.96 -13.18
C ALA A 32 10.66 16.16 -12.06
N ASP A 33 10.27 16.75 -10.93
CA ASP A 33 11.14 17.01 -9.79
C ASP A 33 11.13 15.84 -8.79
N LEU A 34 10.37 14.77 -9.06
CA LEU A 34 10.27 13.64 -8.16
C LEU A 34 11.54 12.77 -8.26
N PRO A 35 12.22 12.54 -7.12
CA PRO A 35 13.43 11.75 -7.14
C PRO A 35 13.08 10.28 -7.41
N LEU A 36 13.75 9.71 -8.42
CA LEU A 36 13.86 8.27 -8.58
C LEU A 36 14.87 7.75 -7.55
N ARG A 37 14.48 6.73 -6.80
CA ARG A 37 15.36 6.08 -5.83
C ARG A 37 15.48 4.60 -6.11
N THR A 38 16.72 4.10 -6.15
CA THR A 38 17.06 2.70 -6.40
C THR A 38 17.51 1.97 -5.13
N ASP A 39 17.69 2.69 -4.02
CA ASP A 39 18.22 2.23 -2.72
C ASP A 39 17.11 1.89 -1.70
N HIS A 40 15.90 1.60 -2.17
CA HIS A 40 14.75 1.34 -1.30
C HIS A 40 14.66 -0.15 -0.85
N PRO A 41 14.09 -0.44 0.33
CA PRO A 41 13.98 -1.81 0.84
C PRO A 41 12.88 -2.66 0.16
N PHE A 42 12.01 -2.05 -0.66
CA PHE A 42 10.87 -2.74 -1.26
C PHE A 42 11.31 -3.74 -2.34
N ARG A 43 10.87 -4.98 -2.19
CA ARG A 43 10.99 -6.00 -3.23
C ARG A 43 9.70 -6.09 -4.04
N VAL A 44 9.83 -6.14 -5.36
CA VAL A 44 8.76 -6.51 -6.29
C VAL A 44 9.19 -7.73 -7.10
N PRO A 45 8.26 -8.65 -7.43
CA PRO A 45 8.59 -9.77 -8.30
C PRO A 45 9.06 -9.31 -9.68
N GLU A 46 9.80 -10.17 -10.38
CA GLU A 46 10.27 -9.86 -11.73
C GLU A 46 9.11 -9.81 -12.73
N ARG A 47 9.23 -8.97 -13.76
CA ARG A 47 8.25 -8.96 -14.85
C ARG A 47 8.20 -10.31 -15.57
N SER A 48 7.01 -10.71 -16.00
CA SER A 48 6.81 -11.87 -16.86
C SER A 48 6.43 -11.43 -18.26
N VAL A 49 6.94 -12.13 -19.28
CA VAL A 49 6.68 -11.81 -20.69
C VAL A 49 6.17 -13.07 -21.39
N TYR A 50 5.06 -12.93 -22.12
CA TYR A 50 4.42 -13.97 -22.90
C TYR A 50 4.31 -13.51 -24.36
N GLY A 51 4.50 -14.43 -25.31
CA GLY A 51 4.49 -14.12 -26.74
C GLY A 51 5.81 -13.53 -27.25
N ASP A 52 5.78 -12.98 -28.46
CA ASP A 52 6.94 -12.40 -29.15
C ASP A 52 6.61 -11.03 -29.77
N GLY A 53 7.57 -10.40 -30.44
CA GLY A 53 7.54 -8.97 -30.79
C GLY A 53 6.24 -8.43 -31.40
N ALA A 54 5.52 -9.20 -32.23
CA ALA A 54 4.29 -8.73 -32.89
C ALA A 54 3.02 -8.89 -32.03
N GLU A 55 3.01 -9.89 -31.16
CA GLU A 55 1.96 -10.13 -30.16
C GLU A 55 2.60 -10.53 -28.82
N ARG A 56 2.65 -9.56 -27.90
CA ARG A 56 3.31 -9.70 -26.61
C ARG A 56 2.39 -9.28 -25.48
N THR A 57 2.33 -10.10 -24.43
CA THR A 57 1.72 -9.73 -23.16
C THR A 57 2.79 -9.66 -22.07
N GLU A 58 3.00 -8.49 -21.48
CA GLU A 58 3.87 -8.29 -20.31
C GLU A 58 3.03 -8.15 -19.05
N LEU A 59 3.44 -8.84 -17.99
CA LEU A 59 2.85 -8.74 -16.66
C LEU A 59 3.91 -8.16 -15.73
N ILE A 60 3.66 -6.96 -15.23
CA ILE A 60 4.63 -6.17 -14.48
C ILE A 60 4.06 -5.92 -13.07
N PRO A 61 4.60 -6.58 -12.04
CA PRO A 61 4.22 -6.31 -10.66
C PRO A 61 4.52 -4.86 -10.31
N THR A 62 3.51 -4.17 -9.78
CA THR A 62 3.62 -2.77 -9.36
C THR A 62 3.29 -2.67 -7.88
N LEU A 63 4.07 -1.90 -7.13
CA LEU A 63 3.80 -1.55 -5.75
C LEU A 63 3.53 -0.06 -5.66
N ILE A 64 2.38 0.28 -5.09
CA ILE A 64 2.07 1.66 -4.71
C ILE A 64 2.00 1.69 -3.19
N LEU A 65 2.62 2.68 -2.56
CA LEU A 65 2.48 2.96 -1.14
C LEU A 65 1.73 4.27 -0.98
N ILE A 66 0.74 4.33 -0.10
CA ILE A 66 0.01 5.56 0.22
C ILE A 66 -0.23 5.60 1.71
N GLY A 67 0.34 6.63 2.37
CA GLY A 67 0.17 6.83 3.81
C GLY A 67 0.61 5.62 4.64
N GLY A 68 1.71 4.98 4.28
CA GLY A 68 2.20 3.79 4.99
C GLY A 68 1.38 2.52 4.75
N GLU A 69 0.53 2.47 3.73
CA GLU A 69 -0.17 1.25 3.34
C GLU A 69 0.32 0.74 1.98
N ARG A 70 0.49 -0.58 1.85
CA ARG A 70 0.80 -1.24 0.57
C ARG A 70 -0.48 -1.40 -0.24
N VAL A 71 -0.44 -0.91 -1.47
CA VAL A 71 -1.42 -1.18 -2.51
C VAL A 71 -0.71 -1.95 -3.62
N PRO A 72 -0.66 -3.29 -3.53
CA PRO A 72 -0.07 -4.12 -4.57
C PRO A 72 -0.96 -4.10 -5.81
N GLY A 73 -0.34 -4.12 -6.98
CA GLY A 73 -1.00 -4.24 -8.27
C GLY A 73 -0.19 -5.05 -9.27
N LEU A 74 -0.84 -5.37 -10.38
CA LEU A 74 -0.23 -5.98 -11.56
C LEU A 74 -0.63 -5.15 -12.79
N GLU A 75 0.35 -4.65 -13.51
CA GLU A 75 0.14 -4.02 -14.81
C GLU A 75 0.19 -5.10 -15.90
N GLU A 76 -0.86 -5.18 -16.70
CA GLU A 76 -0.94 -6.02 -17.91
C GLU A 76 -0.76 -5.11 -19.11
N ARG A 77 0.35 -5.28 -19.84
CA ARG A 77 0.60 -4.59 -21.11
C ARG A 77 0.42 -5.58 -22.25
N VAL A 78 -0.50 -5.29 -23.15
CA VAL A 78 -0.75 -6.09 -24.36
C VAL A 78 -0.32 -5.27 -25.56
N THR A 79 0.65 -5.79 -26.32
CA THR A 79 1.09 -5.24 -27.60
C THR A 79 0.59 -6.17 -28.70
N GLU A 80 -0.29 -5.68 -29.56
CA GLU A 80 -0.82 -6.40 -30.71
C GLU A 80 -0.72 -5.47 -31.93
N ALA A 81 -0.12 -5.94 -33.03
CA ALA A 81 0.02 -5.17 -34.27
C ALA A 81 0.60 -3.75 -34.07
N TRP A 82 1.61 -3.63 -33.20
CA TRP A 82 2.27 -2.35 -32.81
C TRP A 82 1.42 -1.37 -32.01
N VAL A 83 0.20 -1.76 -31.60
CA VAL A 83 -0.64 -1.00 -30.67
C VAL A 83 -0.44 -1.56 -29.27
N MET A 84 -0.03 -0.71 -28.33
CA MET A 84 0.14 -1.07 -26.92
C MET A 84 -1.06 -0.58 -26.12
N SER A 85 -1.66 -1.48 -25.35
CA SER A 85 -2.65 -1.17 -24.32
C SER A 85 -2.11 -1.59 -22.95
N ALA A 86 -2.50 -0.87 -21.91
CA ALA A 86 -2.11 -1.16 -20.53
C ALA A 86 -3.36 -1.16 -19.64
N ARG A 87 -3.39 -2.07 -18.66
CA ARG A 87 -4.44 -2.15 -17.65
C ARG A 87 -3.86 -2.52 -16.30
N PHE A 88 -4.38 -1.94 -15.23
CA PHE A 88 -3.98 -2.28 -13.88
C PHE A 88 -4.98 -3.20 -13.19
N HIS A 89 -4.47 -4.19 -12.46
CA HIS A 89 -5.22 -5.15 -11.65
C HIS A 89 -4.80 -5.00 -10.18
N TYR A 90 -5.70 -4.50 -9.34
CA TYR A 90 -5.48 -4.25 -7.91
C TYR A 90 -6.20 -5.25 -6.99
N ASP A 91 -6.92 -6.19 -7.60
CA ASP A 91 -7.47 -7.34 -6.93
C ASP A 91 -6.66 -8.58 -7.30
N LEU A 92 -6.42 -9.46 -6.32
CA LEU A 92 -5.64 -10.67 -6.55
C LEU A 92 -6.33 -11.59 -7.56
N GLY A 93 -7.65 -11.73 -7.49
CA GLY A 93 -8.42 -12.55 -8.42
C GLY A 93 -8.33 -12.02 -9.86
N GLU A 94 -8.43 -10.71 -10.05
CA GLU A 94 -8.23 -10.07 -11.36
C GLU A 94 -6.81 -10.31 -11.90
N ALA A 95 -5.80 -10.16 -11.05
CA ALA A 95 -4.40 -10.37 -11.41
C ALA A 95 -4.10 -11.83 -11.78
N GLU A 96 -4.60 -12.80 -10.98
CA GLU A 96 -4.48 -14.23 -11.30
C GLU A 96 -5.18 -14.56 -12.61
N ALA A 97 -6.38 -14.01 -12.85
CA ALA A 97 -7.08 -14.19 -14.11
C ALA A 97 -6.29 -13.62 -15.29
N ALA A 98 -5.66 -12.45 -15.16
CA ALA A 98 -4.79 -11.87 -16.19
C ALA A 98 -3.60 -12.78 -16.50
N ILE A 99 -2.94 -13.32 -15.48
CA ILE A 99 -1.84 -14.28 -15.65
C ILE A 99 -2.30 -15.52 -16.42
N LEU A 100 -3.46 -16.08 -16.08
CA LEU A 100 -4.02 -17.25 -16.76
C LEU A 100 -4.42 -16.94 -18.20
N ARG A 101 -5.00 -15.76 -18.47
CA ARG A 101 -5.35 -15.32 -19.84
C ARG A 101 -4.11 -15.14 -20.70
N ALA A 102 -3.09 -14.44 -20.21
CA ALA A 102 -1.82 -14.23 -20.94
C ALA A 102 -1.18 -15.57 -21.31
N ARG A 103 -1.21 -16.55 -20.40
CA ARG A 103 -0.74 -17.92 -20.63
C ARG A 103 -1.56 -18.67 -21.69
N ALA A 104 -2.88 -18.55 -21.63
CA ALA A 104 -3.77 -19.21 -22.59
C ALA A 104 -3.63 -18.63 -24.01
N ARG A 105 -3.37 -17.32 -24.11
CA ARG A 105 -3.20 -16.61 -25.39
C ARG A 105 -1.87 -16.93 -26.08
N HIS A 106 -0.77 -17.11 -25.33
CA HIS A 106 0.54 -17.43 -25.90
C HIS A 106 1.09 -18.79 -25.41
N PRO A 107 0.49 -19.91 -25.85
CA PRO A 107 0.93 -21.23 -25.46
C PRO A 107 2.16 -21.68 -26.28
N SER A 108 3.33 -21.04 -26.17
CA SER A 108 4.54 -21.48 -26.91
C SER A 108 5.57 -22.26 -26.06
N LEU A 109 5.46 -23.58 -26.20
CA LEU A 109 6.40 -24.74 -26.26
C LEU A 109 7.74 -24.87 -25.49
N TRP A 110 8.54 -23.84 -25.17
CA TRP A 110 9.90 -24.09 -24.61
C TRP A 110 10.14 -23.44 -23.24
N GLY A 111 10.34 -24.29 -22.22
CA GLY A 111 11.22 -23.99 -21.07
C GLY A 111 10.62 -23.49 -19.75
N GLY A 112 9.31 -23.35 -19.60
CA GLY A 112 8.75 -22.60 -18.46
C GLY A 112 8.30 -23.37 -17.21
N LEU A 113 8.17 -24.71 -17.21
CA LEU A 113 7.39 -25.42 -16.17
C LEU A 113 7.84 -25.15 -14.72
N LEU A 114 9.13 -24.92 -14.50
CA LEU A 114 9.69 -24.59 -13.18
C LEU A 114 9.56 -23.11 -12.79
N ARG A 115 9.53 -22.18 -13.75
CA ARG A 115 9.23 -20.74 -13.51
C ARG A 115 7.72 -20.42 -13.47
N ARG A 116 6.88 -21.38 -13.90
CA ARG A 116 5.41 -21.22 -14.06
C ARG A 116 4.65 -21.14 -12.74
N ARG A 117 5.02 -21.96 -11.76
CA ARG A 117 4.42 -21.92 -10.41
C ARG A 117 4.98 -20.76 -9.59
N SER A 118 6.28 -20.50 -9.73
CA SER A 118 6.97 -19.46 -8.98
C SER A 118 6.39 -18.07 -9.22
N PHE A 119 6.13 -17.66 -10.47
CA PHE A 119 5.61 -16.30 -10.71
C PHE A 119 4.21 -16.06 -10.12
N LEU A 120 3.31 -17.05 -10.20
CA LEU A 120 1.97 -16.93 -9.60
C LEU A 120 2.07 -16.88 -8.06
N GLU A 121 2.95 -17.69 -7.48
CA GLU A 121 3.22 -17.72 -6.04
C GLU A 121 3.88 -16.41 -5.56
N GLU A 122 4.80 -15.86 -6.35
CA GLU A 122 5.44 -14.56 -6.10
C GLU A 122 4.42 -13.42 -6.18
N VAL A 123 3.50 -13.44 -7.16
CA VAL A 123 2.41 -12.46 -7.23
C VAL A 123 1.47 -12.60 -6.03
N ARG A 124 1.11 -13.83 -5.62
CA ARG A 124 0.33 -14.03 -4.39
C ARG A 124 1.04 -13.47 -3.16
N ALA A 125 2.33 -13.72 -3.02
CA ALA A 125 3.15 -13.18 -1.94
C ALA A 125 3.22 -11.64 -1.99
N HIS A 126 3.35 -11.05 -3.17
CA HIS A 126 3.33 -9.61 -3.40
C HIS A 126 2.00 -8.99 -2.94
N PHE A 127 0.87 -9.62 -3.28
CA PHE A 127 -0.46 -9.15 -2.87
C PHE A 127 -0.76 -9.37 -1.38
N GLY A 128 -0.15 -10.37 -0.75
CA GLY A 128 -0.26 -10.64 0.68
C GLY A 128 0.72 -9.86 1.57
N GLY A 129 1.69 -9.16 0.95
CA GLY A 129 2.74 -8.44 1.66
C GLY A 129 2.17 -7.30 2.51
N ARG A 130 2.68 -7.17 3.74
CA ARG A 130 2.49 -6.00 4.60
C ARG A 130 3.79 -5.21 4.65
N LEU A 131 3.72 -3.93 5.03
CA LEU A 131 4.96 -3.21 5.33
C LEU A 131 5.71 -3.94 6.45
N THR A 132 7.03 -3.88 6.41
CA THR A 132 7.87 -4.20 7.57
C THR A 132 8.19 -2.93 8.36
N GLN A 133 8.67 -3.09 9.59
CA GLN A 133 9.11 -1.95 10.40
C GLN A 133 10.27 -1.18 9.73
N GLU A 134 11.18 -1.91 9.07
CA GLU A 134 12.29 -1.34 8.30
C GLU A 134 11.77 -0.52 7.11
N GLU A 135 10.84 -1.07 6.33
CA GLU A 135 10.21 -0.37 5.21
C GLU A 135 9.50 0.91 5.66
N THR A 136 8.72 0.85 6.75
CA THR A 136 8.06 2.04 7.31
C THR A 136 9.07 3.05 7.87
N GLY A 137 10.12 2.59 8.54
CA GLY A 137 11.20 3.47 9.02
C GLY A 137 11.90 4.19 7.87
N TRP A 138 12.10 3.51 6.74
CA TRP A 138 12.65 4.11 5.53
C TRP A 138 11.71 5.18 4.94
N LEU A 139 10.39 4.92 4.89
CA LEU A 139 9.40 5.90 4.41
C LEU A 139 9.43 7.17 5.26
N ILE A 140 9.46 7.02 6.59
CA ILE A 140 9.51 8.14 7.54
C ILE A 140 10.80 8.92 7.37
N SER A 141 11.96 8.24 7.41
CA SER A 141 13.28 8.88 7.33
C SER A 141 13.50 9.65 6.03
N ASN A 142 12.81 9.25 4.95
CA ASN A 142 12.91 9.89 3.64
C ASN A 142 11.70 10.76 3.28
N HIS A 143 10.80 11.02 4.24
CA HIS A 143 9.59 11.84 4.06
C HIS A 143 8.73 11.40 2.85
N VAL A 144 8.55 10.09 2.71
CA VAL A 144 7.82 9.46 1.60
C VAL A 144 6.38 9.19 2.03
N THR A 145 5.44 9.84 1.34
CA THR A 145 4.00 9.74 1.62
C THR A 145 3.27 8.92 0.58
N VAL A 146 3.77 8.98 -0.66
CA VAL A 146 3.34 8.16 -1.78
C VAL A 146 4.58 7.57 -2.43
N LEU A 147 4.57 6.30 -2.79
CA LEU A 147 5.64 5.66 -3.55
C LEU A 147 5.02 4.84 -4.67
N SER A 148 5.68 4.78 -5.82
CA SER A 148 5.28 3.90 -6.90
C SER A 148 6.51 3.24 -7.52
N THR A 149 6.49 1.91 -7.67
CA THR A 149 7.51 1.18 -8.45
C THR A 149 7.16 1.09 -9.93
N TRP A 150 6.08 1.74 -10.37
CA TRP A 150 5.73 1.80 -11.78
C TRP A 150 6.77 2.62 -12.54
N LEU A 151 7.14 2.14 -13.73
CA LEU A 151 8.07 2.80 -14.62
C LEU A 151 7.53 2.88 -16.04
N PRO A 152 7.88 3.95 -16.78
CA PRO A 152 7.57 4.06 -18.19
C PRO A 152 8.13 2.87 -19.00
N PRO A 153 7.46 2.45 -20.08
CA PRO A 153 7.85 1.30 -20.90
C PRO A 153 9.28 1.29 -21.46
N HIS A 154 9.91 2.47 -21.58
CA HIS A 154 11.26 2.62 -22.13
C HIS A 154 12.36 2.57 -21.06
N TRP A 155 12.01 2.38 -19.79
CA TRP A 155 13.00 2.28 -18.71
C TRP A 155 13.74 0.94 -18.76
N ARG A 156 15.08 0.96 -18.65
CA ARG A 156 15.97 -0.20 -18.91
C ARG A 156 16.93 -0.56 -17.78
N GLU A 157 16.81 0.04 -16.60
CA GLU A 157 17.76 -0.23 -15.51
C GLU A 157 17.53 -1.57 -14.81
N LYS A 158 18.60 -2.10 -14.20
CA LYS A 158 18.63 -3.39 -13.48
C LYS A 158 18.04 -3.32 -12.07
N ALA A 159 18.09 -2.16 -11.42
CA ALA A 159 17.43 -1.93 -10.14
C ALA A 159 15.99 -1.50 -10.39
N VAL A 160 15.06 -1.90 -9.53
CA VAL A 160 13.68 -1.37 -9.56
C VAL A 160 13.76 0.03 -8.95
N PRO A 161 13.65 1.11 -9.73
CA PRO A 161 13.55 2.45 -9.19
C PRO A 161 12.13 2.64 -8.64
N ALA A 162 12.01 3.38 -7.55
CA ALA A 162 10.75 3.90 -7.09
C ALA A 162 10.66 5.40 -7.33
N GLN A 163 9.47 5.84 -7.76
CA GLN A 163 9.07 7.23 -7.80
C GLN A 163 8.52 7.62 -6.42
N VAL A 164 9.22 8.54 -5.76
CA VAL A 164 8.81 9.07 -4.46
C VAL A 164 7.85 10.25 -4.64
N ASN A 165 6.80 10.30 -3.82
CA ASN A 165 5.72 11.28 -3.84
C ASN A 165 5.04 11.42 -5.21
N HIS A 166 4.79 10.27 -5.84
CA HIS A 166 4.17 10.14 -7.15
C HIS A 166 2.79 10.83 -7.23
N ALA A 167 2.68 11.90 -8.02
CA ALA A 167 1.47 12.72 -8.08
C ALA A 167 0.42 12.27 -9.12
N ARG A 168 0.74 11.41 -10.10
CA ARG A 168 -0.21 10.95 -11.15
C ARG A 168 -0.84 9.59 -10.89
N LEU A 169 -1.50 9.43 -9.74
CA LEU A 169 -2.15 8.16 -9.38
C LEU A 169 -3.29 7.76 -10.34
N THR A 170 -3.80 8.70 -11.13
CA THR A 170 -4.79 8.47 -12.19
C THR A 170 -4.24 7.64 -13.35
N GLU A 171 -2.97 7.80 -13.72
CA GLU A 171 -2.31 7.02 -14.78
C GLU A 171 -2.14 5.56 -14.39
N LEU A 172 -2.08 5.30 -13.08
CA LEU A 172 -2.02 3.96 -12.51
C LEU A 172 -3.43 3.36 -12.35
N GLU A 173 -4.50 4.05 -12.77
CA GLU A 173 -5.89 3.66 -12.52
C GLU A 173 -6.22 3.39 -11.04
N LEU A 174 -5.49 4.02 -10.11
CA LEU A 174 -5.58 3.68 -8.69
C LEU A 174 -6.99 3.93 -8.11
N PHE A 175 -7.73 4.87 -8.70
CA PHE A 175 -9.13 5.15 -8.35
C PHE A 175 -10.05 3.91 -8.41
N ARG A 176 -9.66 2.86 -9.16
CA ARG A 176 -10.36 1.56 -9.19
C ARG A 176 -10.25 0.78 -7.88
N LYS A 177 -9.22 1.06 -7.07
CA LYS A 177 -8.95 0.39 -5.79
C LYS A 177 -9.17 1.30 -4.59
N LEU A 178 -8.72 2.55 -4.69
CA LEU A 178 -8.69 3.51 -3.60
C LEU A 178 -9.21 4.84 -4.11
N ASP A 179 -10.37 5.26 -3.62
CA ASP A 179 -10.94 6.54 -4.02
C ASP A 179 -10.08 7.71 -3.49
N PRO A 180 -10.13 8.89 -4.15
CA PRO A 180 -9.30 10.02 -3.78
C PRO A 180 -9.49 10.52 -2.34
N ALA A 181 -10.71 10.44 -1.78
CA ALA A 181 -10.98 10.90 -0.43
C ALA A 181 -10.32 9.97 0.60
N THR A 182 -10.46 8.66 0.43
CA THR A 182 -9.79 7.67 1.28
C THR A 182 -8.27 7.77 1.15
N ALA A 183 -7.73 7.96 -0.06
CA ALA A 183 -6.30 8.19 -0.26
C ALA A 183 -5.81 9.43 0.49
N HIS A 184 -6.54 10.54 0.41
CA HIS A 184 -6.20 11.77 1.13
C HIS A 184 -6.24 11.56 2.65
N MET A 185 -7.27 10.89 3.17
CA MET A 185 -7.38 10.58 4.59
C MET A 185 -6.21 9.73 5.09
N ARG A 186 -5.81 8.70 4.34
CA ARG A 186 -4.67 7.85 4.68
C ARG A 186 -3.37 8.64 4.76
N ILE A 187 -3.11 9.49 3.76
CA ILE A 187 -1.96 10.38 3.78
C ILE A 187 -2.04 11.28 5.01
N ALA A 188 -3.16 11.98 5.22
CA ALA A 188 -3.33 12.90 6.35
C ALA A 188 -3.09 12.21 7.70
N SER A 189 -3.63 11.00 7.92
CA SER A 189 -3.40 10.21 9.13
C SER A 189 -1.92 9.84 9.30
N PHE A 190 -1.25 9.41 8.22
CA PHE A 190 0.17 9.07 8.25
C PHE A 190 1.05 10.30 8.56
N LEU A 191 0.75 11.46 7.94
CA LEU A 191 1.45 12.72 8.23
C LEU A 191 1.24 13.18 9.66
N SER A 192 0.07 12.90 10.22
CA SER A 192 -0.28 13.22 11.61
C SER A 192 0.38 12.27 12.61
N GLY A 193 1.27 11.37 12.16
CA GLY A 193 2.02 10.46 13.03
C GLY A 193 1.29 9.18 13.41
N VAL A 194 0.11 8.90 12.82
CA VAL A 194 -0.60 7.63 13.04
C VAL A 194 0.09 6.55 12.21
N LEU A 195 0.94 5.76 12.89
CA LEU A 195 1.71 4.72 12.23
C LEU A 195 0.90 3.42 12.05
N PRO A 196 1.10 2.70 10.93
CA PRO A 196 0.44 1.41 10.67
C PRO A 196 0.82 0.31 11.68
N PHE A 197 1.89 0.50 12.47
CA PHE A 197 2.33 -0.42 13.53
C PHE A 197 2.10 0.13 14.93
N SER A 198 0.95 0.74 15.19
CA SER A 198 0.58 1.05 16.58
C SER A 198 0.60 -0.24 17.41
N ARG A 199 1.07 -0.14 18.67
CA ARG A 199 1.02 -1.26 19.63
C ARG A 199 -0.39 -1.88 19.60
N PRO A 200 -0.52 -3.22 19.72
CA PRO A 200 -1.83 -3.87 19.72
C PRO A 200 -2.77 -3.13 20.68
N THR A 201 -3.95 -2.74 20.19
CA THR A 201 -4.96 -2.11 21.03
C THR A 201 -5.36 -3.12 22.10
N VAL A 202 -4.85 -2.94 23.32
CA VAL A 202 -5.20 -3.80 24.45
C VAL A 202 -6.61 -3.41 24.87
N GLU A 203 -7.55 -4.35 24.87
CA GLU A 203 -8.82 -4.14 25.55
C GLU A 203 -8.56 -3.99 27.04
N LEU A 204 -8.65 -2.75 27.53
CA LEU A 204 -8.57 -2.49 28.96
C LEU A 204 -9.77 -3.15 29.65
N PRO A 205 -9.58 -3.88 30.76
CA PRO A 205 -10.66 -4.31 31.63
C PRO A 205 -11.46 -3.09 32.13
N ASP A 206 -12.75 -3.24 32.41
CA ASP A 206 -13.63 -2.12 32.80
C ASP A 206 -13.09 -1.31 33.99
N ARG A 207 -12.42 -1.96 34.94
CA ARG A 207 -11.78 -1.29 36.07
C ARG A 207 -10.70 -0.30 35.65
N ASP A 208 -9.92 -0.66 34.63
CA ASP A 208 -8.85 0.19 34.11
C ASP A 208 -9.39 1.27 33.17
N ARG A 209 -10.50 0.99 32.47
CA ARG A 209 -11.26 2.02 31.73
C ARG A 209 -11.80 3.10 32.66
N ILE A 210 -12.41 2.69 33.78
CA ILE A 210 -12.95 3.60 34.81
C ILE A 210 -11.83 4.45 35.44
N ARG A 211 -10.69 3.84 35.77
CA ARG A 211 -9.51 4.57 36.28
C ARG A 211 -8.95 5.56 35.26
N LYS A 212 -8.84 5.15 33.98
CA LYS A 212 -8.36 6.02 32.90
C LYS A 212 -9.28 7.23 32.68
N ALA A 213 -10.59 7.07 32.86
CA ALA A 213 -11.57 8.15 32.82
C ALA A 213 -11.53 9.08 34.07
N GLY A 214 -10.59 8.87 35.00
CA GLY A 214 -10.41 9.73 36.17
C GLY A 214 -11.30 9.39 37.37
N PHE A 215 -12.07 8.29 37.30
CA PHE A 215 -12.92 7.87 38.41
C PHE A 215 -12.15 6.98 39.38
N ASP A 216 -12.15 7.33 40.66
CA ASP A 216 -11.70 6.44 41.72
C ASP A 216 -12.78 5.38 42.02
N LEU A 217 -12.45 4.12 41.78
CA LEU A 217 -13.32 2.95 41.99
C LEU A 217 -13.85 2.83 43.43
N LYS A 218 -13.17 3.42 44.43
CA LYS A 218 -13.62 3.39 45.83
C LYS A 218 -14.61 4.50 46.16
N SER A 219 -14.41 5.71 45.65
CA SER A 219 -15.20 6.89 46.01
C SER A 219 -16.30 7.22 44.99
N SER A 220 -16.11 6.89 43.71
CA SER A 220 -17.01 7.29 42.62
C SER A 220 -18.25 6.41 42.51
N PHE A 221 -18.19 5.17 42.99
CA PHE A 221 -19.31 4.23 42.97
C PHE A 221 -19.82 4.01 44.39
N ARG A 222 -20.99 4.58 44.70
CA ARG A 222 -21.68 4.32 45.97
C ARG A 222 -21.99 2.82 46.06
N ARG A 223 -21.46 2.14 47.09
CA ARG A 223 -21.94 0.80 47.44
C ARG A 223 -23.41 0.92 47.84
N ALA A 224 -24.29 0.21 47.14
CA ALA A 224 -25.66 0.06 47.60
C ALA A 224 -25.64 -0.55 49.01
N LYS A 225 -26.35 0.06 49.96
CA LYS A 225 -26.58 -0.55 51.28
C LYS A 225 -27.26 -1.88 51.05
N GLN A 226 -26.56 -2.98 51.34
CA GLN A 226 -27.20 -4.29 51.44
C GLN A 226 -28.30 -4.18 52.51
N ARG A 227 -29.54 -4.38 52.07
CA ARG A 227 -30.69 -4.61 52.94
C ARG A 227 -30.81 -6.09 53.21
#